data_AF-A0A9N8E0N4-F1
#
_entry.id   AF-A0A9N8E0N4-F1
#
_cell.length_a   1.000
_cell.length_b   1.000
_cell.length_c   1.000
_cell.angle_alpha   90.00
_cell.angle_beta   90.00
_cell.angle_gamma   90.00
#
_symmetry.space_group_name_H-M   'P 1'
#
loop_
_entity.id
_entity.type
_entity.pdbx_description
1 polymer ?
#
loop_
_entity_poly.entity_id
_entity_poly.type
_entity_poly.pdbx_seq_one_letter_code
_entity_poly.pdbx_strand_id
1 'polypeptide(L)'
;MTTVASSMPHSSAKEIPISQQSSILAHRIQASCKTVAQAMEWMDQQRPAATTTRTEAEWEDAWIAVVQVCAKHRNWQQAVDICQNRIPASEQCRSMAISICGRCQQITAALQLLLDTPHCVSITTPAPYNAAIAACGTNRAWKEALDIIYDRMPRSMVTSLSANAVLTALAKSHRGTEALQFLKEGFDTLGVARDRISYHHTMAALMGQGHLDDAVQLVLTDMQLDKDVQPNQETFDRLYGAVVSKRGSTKDDDAQREHYDKLLDQLQQAAQQVDPEENDKSARKKKKRKHCSEDTNTTTTQPSNNDKRPKTTIIPQSQSPQPRNHDIWNFCKWELPKRGKGKTSFWHLGTITSNDNDNDNNNNDTILVGLHPNRNPSKNGIQLWFFREDNNPSRRRPRQKIGFLLMINTPGYQQHQNDDNDSSTMGKSQLLGLKVTEDGDRRKGWAKIFLAIWLQCCVDANLQPCTGKMNKPLLCLVLQHSFHFTPVPLSGGVRARILPPSGDDTSVVRLTTDSSSVKNLAGALTPRDVQEQNIQLVAPTDVVVVESSGGRVIEVGGLLQPPACKLELQESIDGVLGKNQWELTAGIIKAGDDTATAGSNNNAEGGEQRTSHNDNVKQNGAAPLTMSRLFLGV
;
A
#
# COMPACT_ATOMS: atom_id res chain seq x y z
N MET A 1 24.26 52.67 -49.07
CA MET A 1 24.26 51.20 -49.29
C MET A 1 24.37 50.54 -47.94
N THR A 2 23.32 49.80 -47.63
CA THR A 2 22.94 49.13 -46.37
C THR A 2 23.97 48.16 -45.84
N THR A 3 24.37 48.34 -44.58
CA THR A 3 24.99 47.31 -43.75
C THR A 3 23.90 46.37 -43.22
N VAL A 4 24.14 45.08 -43.42
CA VAL A 4 23.24 43.97 -43.14
C VAL A 4 23.03 43.82 -41.64
N ALA A 5 21.81 44.11 -41.16
CA ALA A 5 21.35 43.74 -39.83
C ALA A 5 20.96 42.26 -39.84
N SER A 6 21.67 41.45 -39.06
CA SER A 6 21.34 40.04 -38.81
C SER A 6 20.08 39.96 -37.94
N SER A 7 18.99 39.51 -38.55
CA SER A 7 17.77 39.10 -37.87
C SER A 7 18.04 37.88 -36.99
N MET A 8 17.94 38.03 -35.67
CA MET A 8 17.78 36.89 -34.77
C MET A 8 16.38 36.27 -34.97
N PRO A 9 16.27 34.93 -34.99
CA PRO A 9 14.96 34.29 -34.98
C PRO A 9 14.37 34.41 -33.58
N HIS A 10 13.24 35.12 -33.46
CA HIS A 10 12.36 35.01 -32.30
C HIS A 10 11.85 33.57 -32.21
N SER A 11 12.51 32.76 -31.38
CA SER A 11 11.98 31.48 -30.90
C SER A 11 10.77 31.79 -30.02
N SER A 12 9.59 31.57 -30.57
CA SER A 12 8.33 31.55 -29.82
C SER A 12 8.40 30.43 -28.78
N ALA A 13 8.84 30.76 -27.57
CA ALA A 13 8.66 29.89 -26.41
C ALA A 13 7.15 29.64 -26.27
N LYS A 14 6.74 28.37 -26.42
CA LYS A 14 5.35 27.97 -26.15
C LYS A 14 5.04 28.33 -24.70
N GLU A 15 4.31 29.41 -24.47
CA GLU A 15 3.83 29.79 -23.14
C GLU A 15 2.95 28.65 -22.62
N ILE A 16 3.38 28.04 -21.52
CA ILE A 16 2.64 26.95 -20.86
C ILE A 16 1.34 27.55 -20.33
N PRO A 17 0.16 26.94 -20.58
CA PRO A 17 -1.11 27.42 -20.06
C PRO A 17 -1.09 27.59 -18.54
N ILE A 18 -1.69 28.66 -18.02
CA ILE A 18 -1.71 28.99 -16.58
C ILE A 18 -2.25 27.83 -15.73
N SER A 19 -3.19 27.04 -16.25
CA SER A 19 -3.70 25.82 -15.59
C SER A 19 -2.66 24.71 -15.44
N GLN A 20 -1.74 24.56 -16.41
CA GLN A 20 -0.63 23.63 -16.28
C GLN A 20 0.43 24.17 -15.33
N GLN A 21 0.66 25.50 -15.32
CA GLN A 21 1.56 26.12 -14.35
C GLN A 21 1.04 25.98 -12.92
N SER A 22 -0.26 26.14 -12.69
CA SER A 22 -0.88 25.97 -11.38
C SER A 22 -0.83 24.54 -10.88
N SER A 23 -1.05 23.55 -11.76
CA SER A 23 -0.90 22.13 -11.41
C SER A 23 0.56 21.74 -11.11
N ILE A 24 1.53 22.24 -11.89
CA ILE A 24 2.97 22.02 -11.63
C ILE A 24 3.36 22.63 -10.29
N LEU A 25 2.89 23.86 -10.00
CA LEU A 25 3.16 24.53 -8.73
C LEU A 25 2.50 23.78 -7.57
N ALA A 26 1.26 23.28 -7.72
CA ALA A 26 0.59 22.47 -6.72
C ALA A 26 1.41 21.23 -6.32
N HIS A 27 1.92 20.49 -7.31
CA HIS A 27 2.77 19.32 -7.06
C HIS A 27 4.08 19.70 -6.37
N ARG A 28 4.67 20.83 -6.75
CA ARG A 28 5.90 21.35 -6.12
C ARG A 28 5.65 21.78 -4.67
N ILE A 29 4.52 22.46 -4.38
CA ILE A 29 4.13 22.86 -3.02
C ILE A 29 3.93 21.63 -2.15
N GLN A 30 3.20 20.62 -2.62
CA GLN A 30 2.95 19.39 -1.87
C GLN A 30 4.23 18.59 -1.57
N ALA A 31 5.19 18.56 -2.50
CA ALA A 31 6.42 17.78 -2.37
C ALA A 31 7.50 18.49 -1.53
N SER A 32 7.61 19.82 -1.66
CA SER A 32 8.77 20.56 -1.15
C SER A 32 8.47 21.45 0.05
N CYS A 33 7.24 21.92 0.23
CA CYS A 33 6.93 22.85 1.33
C CYS A 33 6.73 22.10 2.65
N LYS A 34 7.54 22.46 3.65
CA LYS A 34 7.45 21.93 5.02
C LYS A 34 6.75 22.88 5.99
N THR A 35 6.43 24.10 5.55
CA THR A 35 5.75 25.12 6.36
C THR A 35 4.74 25.88 5.51
N VAL A 36 3.71 26.44 6.15
CA VAL A 36 2.70 27.27 5.48
C VAL A 36 3.30 28.56 4.92
N ALA A 37 4.26 29.16 5.62
CA ALA A 37 4.94 30.39 5.17
C ALA A 37 5.68 30.20 3.85
N GLN A 38 6.41 29.09 3.69
CA GLN A 38 7.08 28.76 2.42
C GLN A 38 6.09 28.56 1.28
N ALA A 39 4.96 27.89 1.55
CA ALA A 39 3.92 27.67 0.55
C ALA A 39 3.27 28.99 0.11
N MET A 40 3.04 29.93 1.03
CA MET A 40 2.52 31.27 0.73
C MET A 40 3.54 32.11 -0.06
N GLU A 41 4.81 32.09 0.34
CA GLU A 41 5.88 32.82 -0.35
C GLU A 41 6.03 32.33 -1.81
N TRP A 42 5.88 31.03 -2.05
CA TRP A 42 5.92 30.48 -3.40
C TRP A 42 4.72 30.91 -4.25
N MET A 43 3.56 31.11 -3.65
CA MET A 43 2.40 31.70 -4.34
C MET A 43 2.63 33.17 -4.65
N ASP A 44 3.21 33.94 -3.71
CA ASP A 44 3.49 35.36 -3.91
C ASP A 44 4.57 35.60 -4.99
N GLN A 45 5.58 34.73 -5.09
CA GLN A 45 6.61 34.79 -6.13
C GLN A 45 6.07 34.58 -7.55
N GLN A 46 4.91 33.92 -7.71
CA GLN A 46 4.29 33.63 -9.00
C GLN A 46 3.17 34.61 -9.35
N ARG A 47 2.92 35.62 -8.51
CA ARG A 47 1.83 36.59 -8.67
C ARG A 47 2.21 37.68 -9.69
N PRO A 48 1.49 37.83 -10.83
CA PRO A 48 1.65 39.02 -11.68
C PRO A 48 1.09 40.27 -10.99
N ALA A 49 1.73 41.43 -11.23
CA ALA A 49 1.51 42.68 -10.49
C ALA A 49 0.11 43.33 -10.65
N ALA A 50 -0.73 42.86 -11.59
CA ALA A 50 -2.07 43.40 -11.83
C ALA A 50 -3.15 42.38 -11.39
N THR A 51 -3.71 42.56 -10.20
CA THR A 51 -4.70 41.64 -9.63
C THR A 51 -6.09 41.93 -10.20
N THR A 52 -6.64 40.99 -10.97
CA THR A 52 -8.09 40.90 -11.21
C THR A 52 -8.57 39.56 -10.63
N THR A 53 -9.72 39.52 -9.95
CA THR A 53 -10.29 38.29 -9.34
C THR A 53 -10.38 37.09 -10.29
N ARG A 54 -10.39 37.35 -11.61
CA ARG A 54 -10.40 36.35 -12.68
C ARG A 54 -9.10 35.55 -12.80
N THR A 55 -7.94 36.10 -12.40
CA THR A 55 -6.65 35.39 -12.46
C THR A 55 -6.44 34.46 -11.27
N GLU A 56 -7.03 34.73 -10.10
CA GLU A 56 -6.86 33.88 -8.91
C GLU A 56 -7.61 32.55 -9.02
N ALA A 57 -8.71 32.50 -9.79
CA ALA A 57 -9.43 31.26 -10.12
C ALA A 57 -8.61 30.31 -11.01
N GLU A 58 -7.70 30.82 -11.83
CA GLU A 58 -6.85 29.99 -12.71
C GLU A 58 -5.75 29.23 -11.93
N TRP A 59 -5.47 29.65 -10.69
CA TRP A 59 -4.51 29.04 -9.78
C TRP A 59 -5.16 28.13 -8.72
N GLU A 60 -6.40 27.67 -8.95
CA GLU A 60 -7.17 26.88 -7.98
C GLU A 60 -6.40 25.66 -7.43
N ASP A 61 -5.77 24.87 -8.31
CA ASP A 61 -5.00 23.68 -7.92
C ASP A 61 -3.85 24.01 -6.95
N ALA A 62 -3.15 25.12 -7.19
CA ALA A 62 -2.00 25.53 -6.38
C ALA A 62 -2.45 25.98 -4.98
N TRP A 63 -3.52 26.76 -4.90
CA TRP A 63 -4.10 27.18 -3.63
C TRP A 63 -4.72 26.00 -2.85
N ILE A 64 -5.37 25.04 -3.52
CA ILE A 64 -5.83 23.81 -2.86
C ILE A 64 -4.64 23.06 -2.24
N ALA A 65 -3.50 22.99 -2.92
CA ALA A 65 -2.28 22.42 -2.36
C ALA A 65 -1.77 23.20 -1.13
N VAL A 66 -1.83 24.54 -1.13
CA VAL A 66 -1.50 25.35 0.06
C VAL A 66 -2.45 25.04 1.22
N VAL A 67 -3.75 24.93 0.97
CA VAL A 67 -4.74 24.57 2.01
C VAL A 67 -4.47 23.16 2.56
N GLN A 68 -4.02 22.21 1.74
CA GLN A 68 -3.60 20.89 2.21
C GLN A 68 -2.35 20.96 3.10
N VAL A 69 -1.39 21.85 2.81
CA VAL A 69 -0.26 22.13 3.71
C VAL A 69 -0.76 22.74 5.02
N CYS A 70 -1.72 23.67 4.97
CA CYS A 70 -2.37 24.22 6.17
C CYS A 70 -3.04 23.13 7.02
N ALA A 71 -3.62 22.11 6.39
CA ALA A 71 -4.21 20.97 7.08
C ALA A 71 -3.19 20.16 7.89
N LYS A 72 -1.95 20.01 7.38
CA LYS A 72 -0.86 19.32 8.10
C LYS A 72 -0.40 20.10 9.32
N HIS A 73 -0.36 21.43 9.22
CA HIS A 73 0.14 22.31 10.29
C HIS A 73 -0.95 22.85 11.22
N ARG A 74 -2.21 22.43 11.07
CA ARG A 74 -3.37 22.88 11.86
C ARG A 74 -3.54 24.40 11.88
N ASN A 75 -3.16 25.09 10.80
CA ASN A 75 -3.31 26.54 10.69
C ASN A 75 -4.65 26.88 10.01
N TRP A 76 -5.72 26.95 10.81
CA TRP A 76 -7.08 27.18 10.31
C TRP A 76 -7.31 28.63 9.84
N GLN A 77 -6.65 29.62 10.46
CA GLN A 77 -6.82 31.04 10.12
C GLN A 77 -6.43 31.33 8.68
N GLN A 78 -5.27 30.81 8.26
CA GLN A 78 -4.78 30.96 6.89
C GLN A 78 -5.67 30.19 5.89
N ALA A 79 -6.18 29.02 6.28
CA ALA A 79 -7.11 28.27 5.42
C ALA A 79 -8.44 28.99 5.20
N VAL A 80 -8.96 29.68 6.23
CA VAL A 80 -10.16 30.52 6.14
C VAL A 80 -9.90 31.73 5.24
N ASP A 81 -8.78 32.43 5.44
CA ASP A 81 -8.38 33.60 4.64
C ASP A 81 -8.25 33.26 3.16
N ILE A 82 -7.57 32.16 2.82
CA ILE A 82 -7.43 31.69 1.45
C ILE A 82 -8.81 31.39 0.83
N CYS A 83 -9.69 30.73 1.57
CA CYS A 83 -11.01 30.38 1.07
C CYS A 83 -11.93 31.59 0.87
N GLN A 84 -11.88 32.60 1.75
CA GLN A 84 -12.75 33.78 1.68
C GLN A 84 -12.22 34.84 0.71
N ASN A 85 -10.92 35.11 0.76
CA ASN A 85 -10.31 36.26 0.10
C ASN A 85 -9.57 35.93 -1.21
N ARG A 86 -9.19 34.67 -1.43
CA ARG A 86 -8.44 34.25 -2.64
C ARG A 86 -9.29 33.43 -3.61
N ILE A 87 -9.94 32.37 -3.12
CA ILE A 87 -10.79 31.52 -3.97
C ILE A 87 -12.18 31.34 -3.36
N PRO A 88 -13.01 32.40 -3.36
CA PRO A 88 -14.38 32.31 -2.87
C PRO A 88 -15.27 31.41 -3.75
N ALA A 89 -14.92 31.17 -5.02
CA ALA A 89 -15.74 30.37 -5.93
C ALA A 89 -15.55 28.85 -5.78
N SER A 90 -14.44 28.39 -5.19
CA SER A 90 -14.12 26.94 -5.14
C SER A 90 -14.83 26.23 -4.00
N GLU A 91 -15.71 25.29 -4.34
CA GLU A 91 -16.37 24.42 -3.37
C GLU A 91 -15.39 23.43 -2.71
N GLN A 92 -14.39 22.96 -3.45
CA GLN A 92 -13.39 22.03 -2.94
C GLN A 92 -12.49 22.68 -1.90
N CYS A 93 -12.02 23.91 -2.17
CA CYS A 93 -11.26 24.71 -1.21
C CYS A 93 -12.08 24.94 0.07
N ARG A 94 -13.36 25.30 -0.08
CA ARG A 94 -14.28 25.51 1.05
C ARG A 94 -14.48 24.25 1.89
N SER A 95 -14.79 23.12 1.26
CA SER A 95 -14.95 21.84 1.97
C SER A 95 -13.68 21.46 2.75
N MET A 96 -12.50 21.69 2.17
CA MET A 96 -11.21 21.45 2.84
C MET A 96 -10.99 22.41 4.02
N ALA A 97 -11.22 23.71 3.84
CA ALA A 97 -11.07 24.72 4.90
C ALA A 97 -11.99 24.44 6.09
N ILE A 98 -13.26 24.07 5.84
CA ILE A 98 -14.23 23.65 6.87
C ILE A 98 -13.70 22.43 7.63
N SER A 99 -13.17 21.42 6.91
CA SER A 99 -12.59 20.21 7.54
C SER A 99 -11.40 20.54 8.44
N ILE A 100 -10.53 21.47 8.01
CA ILE A 100 -9.39 21.94 8.81
C ILE A 100 -9.87 22.65 10.08
N CYS A 101 -10.88 23.53 9.97
CA CYS A 101 -11.48 24.21 11.12
C CYS A 101 -12.06 23.19 12.12
N GLY A 102 -12.74 22.15 11.63
CA GLY A 102 -13.24 21.04 12.46
C GLY A 102 -12.13 20.33 13.24
N ARG A 103 -11.01 20.00 12.58
CA ARG A 103 -9.84 19.37 13.23
C ARG A 103 -9.16 20.29 14.26
N CYS A 104 -9.25 21.60 14.08
CA CYS A 104 -8.69 22.61 14.98
C CYS A 104 -9.66 23.03 16.11
N GLN A 105 -10.80 22.35 16.24
CA GLN A 105 -11.85 22.66 17.21
C GLN A 105 -12.51 24.04 17.06
N GLN A 106 -12.45 24.63 15.86
CA GLN A 106 -13.02 25.94 15.56
C GLN A 106 -14.32 25.78 14.80
N ILE A 107 -15.39 25.44 15.50
CA ILE A 107 -16.69 25.21 14.88
C ILE A 107 -17.34 26.48 14.35
N THR A 108 -17.20 27.60 15.06
CA THR A 108 -17.80 28.88 14.67
C THR A 108 -17.28 29.34 13.31
N ALA A 109 -15.95 29.27 13.11
CA ALA A 109 -15.32 29.56 11.83
C ALA A 109 -15.75 28.57 10.73
N ALA A 110 -15.90 27.29 11.06
CA ALA A 110 -16.36 26.26 10.11
C ALA A 110 -17.80 26.52 9.63
N LEU A 111 -18.70 26.93 10.55
CA LEU A 111 -20.08 27.25 10.24
C LEU A 111 -20.22 28.58 9.51
N GLN A 112 -19.43 29.60 9.90
CA GLN A 112 -19.35 30.88 9.18
C GLN A 112 -18.90 30.66 7.73
N LEU A 113 -17.89 29.83 7.48
CA LEU A 113 -17.47 29.49 6.12
C LEU A 113 -18.55 28.81 5.26
N LEU A 114 -19.47 28.09 5.89
CA LEU A 114 -20.61 27.46 5.21
C LEU A 114 -21.74 28.47 4.95
N LEU A 115 -22.03 29.34 5.92
CA LEU A 115 -23.15 30.27 5.89
C LEU A 115 -22.84 31.56 5.11
N ASP A 116 -21.62 32.09 5.23
CA ASP A 116 -21.13 33.28 4.54
C ASP A 116 -20.69 32.93 3.12
N THR A 117 -21.57 32.28 2.36
CA THR A 117 -21.37 32.07 0.93
C THR A 117 -21.75 33.34 0.18
N PRO A 118 -20.85 33.91 -0.64
CA PRO A 118 -21.18 35.07 -1.47
C PRO A 118 -22.39 34.75 -2.35
N HIS A 119 -23.31 35.71 -2.55
CA HIS A 119 -24.54 35.50 -3.34
C HIS A 119 -24.30 35.02 -4.78
N CYS A 120 -23.08 35.15 -5.30
CA CYS A 120 -22.67 34.67 -6.62
C CYS A 120 -22.18 33.21 -6.65
N VAL A 121 -21.99 32.56 -5.49
CA VAL A 121 -21.48 31.18 -5.36
C VAL A 121 -22.54 30.32 -4.68
N SER A 122 -23.36 29.65 -5.48
CA SER A 122 -24.28 28.63 -4.97
C SER A 122 -23.50 27.36 -4.65
N ILE A 123 -23.68 26.80 -3.44
CA ILE A 123 -23.18 25.46 -3.15
C ILE A 123 -24.02 24.48 -3.99
N THR A 124 -23.39 23.83 -4.96
CA THR A 124 -24.01 22.85 -5.86
C THR A 124 -23.77 21.41 -5.43
N THR A 125 -22.75 21.15 -4.61
CA THR A 125 -22.40 19.81 -4.14
C THR A 125 -22.66 19.61 -2.65
N PRO A 126 -22.89 18.37 -2.18
CA PRO A 126 -23.05 18.07 -0.75
C PRO A 126 -21.75 18.16 0.05
N ALA A 127 -20.59 18.36 -0.59
CA ALA A 127 -19.28 18.24 0.04
C ALA A 127 -19.00 19.30 1.14
N PRO A 128 -19.35 20.59 0.98
CA PRO A 128 -19.18 21.57 2.04
C PRO A 128 -20.09 21.30 3.25
N TYR A 129 -21.34 20.89 3.03
CA TYR A 129 -22.28 20.51 4.10
C TYR A 129 -21.78 19.31 4.89
N ASN A 130 -21.35 18.24 4.20
CA ASN A 130 -20.81 17.04 4.85
C ASN A 130 -19.55 17.35 5.66
N ALA A 131 -18.67 18.24 5.17
CA ALA A 131 -17.50 18.69 5.91
C ALA A 131 -17.89 19.44 7.18
N ALA A 132 -18.91 20.30 7.12
CA ALA A 132 -19.42 21.05 8.27
C ALA A 132 -20.06 20.13 9.31
N ILE A 133 -20.90 19.17 8.89
CA ILE A 133 -21.48 18.16 9.78
C ILE A 133 -20.37 17.33 10.44
N ALA A 134 -19.33 16.94 9.70
CA ALA A 134 -18.19 16.22 10.25
C ALA A 134 -17.40 17.05 11.28
N ALA A 135 -17.22 18.35 11.02
CA ALA A 135 -16.62 19.30 11.96
C ALA A 135 -17.46 19.48 13.23
N CYS A 136 -18.79 19.51 13.11
CA CYS A 136 -19.71 19.48 14.24
C CYS A 136 -19.49 18.22 15.10
N GLY A 137 -19.33 17.07 14.45
CA GLY A 137 -19.05 15.81 15.13
C GLY A 137 -17.72 15.77 15.87
N THR A 138 -16.65 16.39 15.36
CA THR A 138 -15.37 16.48 16.10
C THR A 138 -15.48 17.35 17.35
N ASN A 139 -16.38 18.34 17.34
CA ASN A 139 -16.56 19.31 18.41
C ASN A 139 -17.75 19.00 19.34
N ARG A 140 -18.38 17.83 19.16
CA ARG A 140 -19.57 17.39 19.92
C ARG A 140 -20.78 18.34 19.84
N ALA A 141 -20.85 19.09 18.76
CA ALA A 141 -21.89 20.09 18.48
C ALA A 141 -23.01 19.45 17.65
N TRP A 142 -23.74 18.52 18.26
CA TRP A 142 -24.70 17.68 17.55
C TRP A 142 -25.98 18.42 17.12
N LYS A 143 -26.34 19.51 17.79
CA LYS A 143 -27.51 20.33 17.44
C LYS A 143 -27.28 21.02 16.11
N GLU A 144 -26.11 21.64 15.97
CA GLU A 144 -25.66 22.31 14.76
C GLU A 144 -25.58 21.31 13.59
N ALA A 145 -25.18 20.06 13.84
CA ALA A 145 -25.21 19.01 12.82
C ALA A 145 -26.62 18.68 12.33
N LEU A 146 -27.62 18.68 13.22
CA LEU A 146 -29.04 18.47 12.88
C LEU A 146 -29.61 19.70 12.15
N ASP A 147 -29.30 20.91 12.63
CA ASP A 147 -29.74 22.16 12.00
C ASP A 147 -29.20 22.26 10.55
N ILE A 148 -27.96 21.83 10.31
CA ILE A 148 -27.40 21.81 8.96
C ILE A 148 -28.18 20.88 8.05
N ILE A 149 -28.46 19.63 8.46
CA ILE A 149 -29.10 18.66 7.58
C ILE A 149 -30.58 18.95 7.33
N TYR A 150 -31.29 19.52 8.31
CA TYR A 150 -32.72 19.82 8.19
C TYR A 150 -33.01 21.19 7.58
N ASP A 151 -32.29 22.23 8.01
CA ASP A 151 -32.66 23.62 7.69
C ASP A 151 -31.73 24.28 6.66
N ARG A 152 -30.48 23.80 6.51
CA ARG A 152 -29.47 24.45 5.65
C ARG A 152 -29.18 23.68 4.38
N MET A 153 -29.20 22.36 4.42
CA MET A 153 -28.87 21.51 3.29
C MET A 153 -30.11 21.29 2.40
N PRO A 154 -30.04 21.58 1.09
CA PRO A 154 -31.15 21.27 0.19
C PRO A 154 -31.46 19.77 0.19
N ARG A 155 -32.74 19.39 0.26
CA ARG A 155 -33.16 17.97 0.29
C ARG A 155 -32.62 17.16 -0.89
N SER A 156 -32.48 17.77 -2.06
CA SER A 156 -31.89 17.12 -3.26
C SER A 156 -30.42 16.75 -3.10
N MET A 157 -29.70 17.35 -2.14
CA MET A 157 -28.29 17.08 -1.89
C MET A 157 -28.08 16.10 -0.74
N VAL A 158 -29.11 15.80 0.05
CA VAL A 158 -28.98 14.90 1.19
C VAL A 158 -28.72 13.48 0.68
N THR A 159 -27.67 12.87 1.21
CA THR A 159 -27.26 11.50 0.86
C THR A 159 -27.16 10.63 2.11
N SER A 160 -27.05 9.31 1.94
CA SER A 160 -26.72 8.38 3.04
C SER A 160 -25.43 8.77 3.75
N LEU A 161 -24.45 9.35 3.03
CA LEU A 161 -23.24 9.88 3.63
C LEU A 161 -23.51 11.06 4.57
N SER A 162 -24.38 12.00 4.18
CA SER A 162 -24.77 13.16 4.98
C SER A 162 -25.49 12.72 6.27
N ALA A 163 -26.47 11.83 6.15
CA ALA A 163 -27.19 11.28 7.30
C ALA A 163 -26.27 10.48 8.24
N ASN A 164 -25.35 9.67 7.70
CA ASN A 164 -24.36 8.94 8.49
C ASN A 164 -23.34 9.86 9.18
N ALA A 165 -23.01 11.01 8.59
CA ALA A 165 -22.16 12.02 9.22
C ALA A 165 -22.84 12.64 10.46
N VAL A 166 -24.15 12.88 10.41
CA VAL A 166 -24.96 13.32 11.56
C VAL A 166 -24.98 12.25 12.67
N LEU A 167 -25.24 10.99 12.31
CA LEU A 167 -25.17 9.88 13.27
C LEU A 167 -23.78 9.74 13.90
N THR A 168 -22.71 10.00 13.15
CA THR A 168 -21.35 10.04 13.69
C THR A 168 -21.17 11.19 14.69
N ALA A 169 -21.74 12.37 14.43
CA ALA A 169 -21.70 13.49 15.35
C ALA A 169 -22.47 13.20 16.65
N LEU A 170 -23.64 12.58 16.54
CA LEU A 170 -24.45 12.13 17.70
C LEU A 170 -23.71 11.06 18.51
N ALA A 171 -23.05 10.11 17.85
CA ALA A 171 -22.25 9.08 18.50
C ALA A 171 -21.07 9.65 19.29
N LYS A 172 -20.33 10.61 18.71
CA LYS A 172 -19.22 11.31 19.40
C LYS A 172 -19.69 12.19 20.55
N SER A 173 -20.95 12.61 20.53
CA SER A 173 -21.58 13.44 21.56
C SER A 173 -22.30 12.61 22.62
N HIS A 174 -22.31 11.28 22.50
CA HIS A 174 -23.03 10.35 23.39
C HIS A 174 -24.53 10.66 23.50
N ARG A 175 -25.16 11.04 22.39
CA ARG A 175 -26.60 11.36 22.27
C ARG A 175 -27.32 10.22 21.54
N GLY A 176 -27.43 9.09 22.21
CA GLY A 176 -28.05 7.86 21.71
C GLY A 176 -29.56 7.97 21.50
N THR A 177 -30.29 8.63 22.39
CA THR A 177 -31.74 8.87 22.25
C THR A 177 -32.07 9.65 20.98
N GLU A 178 -31.33 10.73 20.74
CA GLU A 178 -31.45 11.55 19.54
C GLU A 178 -30.98 10.79 18.29
N ALA A 179 -29.96 9.93 18.40
CA ALA A 179 -29.53 9.06 17.29
C ALA A 179 -30.57 8.00 16.91
N LEU A 180 -31.31 7.46 17.88
CA LEU A 180 -32.43 6.54 17.63
C LEU A 180 -33.58 7.26 16.93
N GLN A 181 -33.96 8.43 17.44
CA GLN A 181 -35.01 9.23 16.82
C GLN A 181 -34.63 9.62 15.39
N PHE A 182 -33.39 10.07 15.18
CA PHE A 182 -32.90 10.40 13.84
C PHE A 182 -32.86 9.18 12.90
N LEU A 183 -32.49 7.99 13.40
CA LEU A 183 -32.52 6.77 12.58
C LEU A 183 -33.95 6.36 12.19
N LYS A 184 -34.91 6.48 13.12
CA LYS A 184 -36.31 6.11 12.88
C LYS A 184 -37.02 7.15 12.03
N GLU A 185 -37.10 8.40 12.48
CA GLU A 185 -37.88 9.46 11.84
C GLU A 185 -37.05 10.26 10.82
N GLY A 186 -35.76 10.48 11.11
CA GLY A 186 -34.89 11.31 10.28
C GLY A 186 -34.60 10.72 8.90
N PHE A 187 -34.34 9.42 8.80
CA PHE A 187 -34.11 8.77 7.50
C PHE A 187 -35.37 8.78 6.62
N ASP A 188 -36.54 8.57 7.21
CA ASP A 188 -37.81 8.56 6.49
C ASP A 188 -38.18 9.97 6.01
N THR A 189 -37.98 11.00 6.85
CA THR A 189 -38.24 12.40 6.48
C THR A 189 -37.27 12.94 5.42
N LEU A 190 -36.03 12.46 5.42
CA LEU A 190 -35.02 12.83 4.43
C LEU A 190 -35.09 11.97 3.15
N GLY A 191 -35.89 10.89 3.14
CA GLY A 191 -36.03 9.99 1.99
C GLY A 191 -34.76 9.20 1.68
N VAL A 192 -33.96 8.87 2.70
CA VAL A 192 -32.67 8.20 2.56
C VAL A 192 -32.77 6.76 3.09
N ALA A 193 -32.22 5.79 2.35
CA ALA A 193 -32.16 4.41 2.80
C ALA A 193 -31.16 4.24 3.97
N ARG A 194 -31.58 3.51 4.99
CA ARG A 194 -30.73 3.11 6.12
C ARG A 194 -29.69 2.10 5.63
N ASP A 195 -28.46 2.21 6.11
CA ASP A 195 -27.43 1.22 5.84
C ASP A 195 -26.87 0.64 7.15
N ARG A 196 -26.06 -0.43 7.05
CA ARG A 196 -25.41 -1.03 8.24
C ARG A 196 -24.59 -0.01 9.03
N ILE A 197 -24.03 1.00 8.35
CA ILE A 197 -23.22 2.03 8.98
C ILE A 197 -24.10 2.94 9.86
N SER A 198 -25.32 3.26 9.41
CA SER A 198 -26.33 3.98 10.18
C SER A 198 -26.62 3.27 11.51
N TYR A 199 -26.98 1.98 11.46
CA TYR A 199 -27.24 1.18 12.67
C TYR A 199 -26.01 1.11 13.60
N HIS A 200 -24.81 0.95 13.05
CA HIS A 200 -23.57 0.90 13.85
C HIS A 200 -23.28 2.23 14.57
N HIS A 201 -23.54 3.37 13.93
CA HIS A 201 -23.34 4.67 14.56
C HIS A 201 -24.38 4.95 15.65
N THR A 202 -25.65 4.61 15.42
CA THR A 202 -26.71 4.73 16.43
C THR A 202 -26.43 3.82 17.63
N MET A 203 -26.04 2.58 17.37
CA MET A 203 -25.59 1.64 18.41
C MET A 203 -24.42 2.21 19.23
N ALA A 204 -23.41 2.80 18.56
CA ALA A 204 -22.29 3.45 19.25
C ALA A 204 -22.71 4.66 20.11
N ALA A 205 -23.68 5.44 19.65
CA ALA A 205 -24.24 6.56 20.41
C ALA A 205 -24.96 6.08 21.68
N LEU A 206 -25.78 5.03 21.57
CA LEU A 206 -26.52 4.43 22.69
C LEU A 206 -25.59 3.81 23.73
N MET A 207 -24.60 3.03 23.27
CA MET A 207 -23.57 2.48 24.16
C MET A 207 -22.82 3.59 24.90
N GLY A 208 -22.54 4.71 24.22
CA GLY A 208 -21.89 5.87 24.81
C GLY A 208 -22.74 6.61 25.84
N GLN A 209 -24.05 6.67 25.66
CA GLN A 209 -25.00 7.26 26.61
C GLN A 209 -25.32 6.31 27.79
N GLY A 210 -25.03 5.02 27.66
CA GLY A 210 -25.30 4.00 28.67
C GLY A 210 -26.62 3.24 28.46
N HIS A 211 -27.32 3.47 27.35
CA HIS A 211 -28.57 2.80 26.98
C HIS A 211 -28.26 1.50 26.23
N LEU A 212 -27.68 0.51 26.94
CA LEU A 212 -27.26 -0.75 26.33
C LEU A 212 -28.45 -1.62 25.90
N ASP A 213 -29.53 -1.62 26.67
CA ASP A 213 -30.74 -2.38 26.35
C ASP A 213 -31.35 -1.92 25.02
N ASP A 214 -31.46 -0.60 24.83
CA ASP A 214 -31.94 0.00 23.57
C ASP A 214 -31.02 -0.36 22.39
N ALA A 215 -29.71 -0.43 22.61
CA ALA A 215 -28.75 -0.79 21.58
C ALA A 215 -28.86 -2.26 21.15
N VAL A 216 -29.13 -3.15 22.11
CA VAL A 216 -29.38 -4.57 21.85
C VAL A 216 -30.71 -4.77 21.14
N GLN A 217 -31.78 -4.10 21.62
CA GLN A 217 -33.09 -4.14 20.97
C GLN A 217 -33.02 -3.63 19.53
N LEU A 218 -32.35 -2.49 19.28
CA LEU A 218 -32.17 -1.96 17.92
C LEU A 218 -31.58 -3.00 16.95
N VAL A 219 -30.62 -3.82 17.40
CA VAL A 219 -30.00 -4.83 16.55
C VAL A 219 -30.88 -6.08 16.42
N LEU A 220 -31.52 -6.53 17.49
CA LEU A 220 -32.35 -7.75 17.49
C LEU A 220 -33.75 -7.55 16.88
N THR A 221 -34.30 -6.33 16.89
CA THR A 221 -35.59 -6.03 16.28
C THR A 221 -35.37 -5.31 14.95
N ASP A 222 -34.92 -4.07 15.01
CA ASP A 222 -35.03 -3.15 13.89
C ASP A 222 -34.04 -3.53 12.77
N MET A 223 -32.82 -3.94 13.11
CA MET A 223 -31.82 -4.37 12.14
C MET A 223 -32.06 -5.80 11.62
N GLN A 224 -32.58 -6.73 12.42
CA GLN A 224 -32.88 -8.09 11.94
C GLN A 224 -34.11 -8.14 11.03
N LEU A 225 -35.12 -7.32 11.31
CA LEU A 225 -36.35 -7.23 10.50
C LEU A 225 -36.15 -6.50 9.16
N ASP A 226 -35.07 -5.72 9.04
CA ASP A 226 -34.74 -5.00 7.82
C ASP A 226 -34.25 -5.95 6.72
N LYS A 227 -35.06 -6.13 5.67
CA LYS A 227 -34.76 -7.07 4.57
C LYS A 227 -33.50 -6.69 3.80
N ASP A 228 -33.13 -5.41 3.81
CA ASP A 228 -32.01 -4.88 3.03
C ASP A 228 -30.71 -4.83 3.85
N VAL A 229 -30.78 -4.89 5.19
CA VAL A 229 -29.63 -4.68 6.09
C VAL A 229 -29.58 -5.72 7.20
N GLN A 230 -28.80 -6.79 7.04
CA GLN A 230 -28.65 -7.83 8.06
C GLN A 230 -27.45 -7.59 9.01
N PRO A 231 -27.57 -7.97 10.30
CA PRO A 231 -26.47 -7.87 11.25
C PRO A 231 -25.38 -8.90 10.92
N ASN A 232 -24.12 -8.48 11.00
CA ASN A 232 -22.97 -9.36 10.81
C ASN A 232 -22.29 -9.68 12.13
N GLN A 233 -21.35 -10.63 12.11
CA GLN A 233 -20.56 -11.00 13.29
C GLN A 233 -19.90 -9.80 13.97
N GLU A 234 -19.45 -8.80 13.21
CA GLU A 234 -18.84 -7.59 13.76
C GLU A 234 -19.84 -6.71 14.54
N THR A 235 -21.13 -6.69 14.17
CA THR A 235 -22.19 -6.04 14.97
C THR A 235 -22.30 -6.71 16.33
N PHE A 236 -22.43 -8.05 16.35
CA PHE A 236 -22.57 -8.83 17.58
C PHE A 236 -21.33 -8.76 18.46
N ASP A 237 -20.12 -8.87 17.90
CA ASP A 237 -18.86 -8.74 18.65
C ASP A 237 -18.75 -7.40 19.41
N ARG A 238 -19.21 -6.31 18.79
CA ARG A 238 -19.18 -4.97 19.41
C ARG A 238 -20.16 -4.86 20.58
N LEU A 239 -21.39 -5.34 20.40
CA LEU A 239 -22.39 -5.36 21.47
C LEU A 239 -21.96 -6.27 22.61
N TYR A 240 -21.50 -7.49 22.27
CA TYR A 240 -21.02 -8.46 23.25
C TYR A 240 -19.90 -7.86 24.13
N GLY A 241 -18.90 -7.22 23.50
CA GLY A 241 -17.82 -6.54 24.24
C GLY A 241 -18.31 -5.42 25.16
N ALA A 242 -19.30 -4.63 24.72
CA ALA A 242 -19.87 -3.55 25.53
C ALA A 242 -20.68 -4.09 26.73
N VAL A 243 -21.50 -5.12 26.53
CA VAL A 243 -22.31 -5.75 27.58
C VAL A 243 -21.41 -6.44 28.62
N VAL A 244 -20.37 -7.17 28.19
CA VAL A 244 -19.39 -7.78 29.11
C VAL A 244 -18.66 -6.72 29.93
N SER A 245 -18.25 -5.60 29.29
CA SER A 245 -17.58 -4.50 29.99
C SER A 245 -18.49 -3.87 31.06
N LYS A 246 -19.79 -3.73 30.78
CA LYS A 246 -20.74 -3.16 31.74
C LYS A 246 -21.05 -4.13 32.87
N ARG A 247 -21.26 -5.42 32.57
CA ARG A 247 -21.42 -6.51 33.55
C ARG A 247 -20.24 -6.59 34.52
N GLY A 248 -19.02 -6.41 34.03
CA GLY A 248 -17.79 -6.40 34.85
C GLY A 248 -17.70 -5.19 35.80
N SER A 249 -18.42 -4.11 35.51
CA SER A 249 -18.45 -2.88 36.33
C SER A 249 -19.55 -2.91 37.40
N THR A 250 -20.63 -3.67 37.21
CA THR A 250 -21.77 -3.80 38.14
C THR A 250 -21.53 -4.93 39.14
N LYS A 251 -20.49 -4.82 39.96
CA LYS A 251 -20.07 -5.94 40.84
C LYS A 251 -20.97 -6.18 42.05
N ASP A 252 -21.85 -5.24 42.38
CA ASP A 252 -22.59 -5.24 43.64
C ASP A 252 -24.12 -5.43 43.44
N ASP A 253 -24.60 -5.53 42.19
CA ASP A 253 -26.01 -5.75 41.84
C ASP A 253 -26.20 -7.07 41.09
N ASP A 254 -26.54 -8.14 41.81
CA ASP A 254 -26.73 -9.48 41.23
C ASP A 254 -27.91 -9.53 40.24
N ALA A 255 -28.95 -8.71 40.45
CA ALA A 255 -30.07 -8.58 39.50
C ALA A 255 -29.64 -7.97 38.15
N GLN A 256 -28.73 -6.98 38.16
CA GLN A 256 -28.21 -6.39 36.93
C GLN A 256 -27.28 -7.36 36.19
N ARG A 257 -26.51 -8.17 36.93
CA ARG A 257 -25.68 -9.22 36.33
C ARG A 257 -26.53 -10.28 35.63
N GLU A 258 -27.60 -10.75 36.27
CA GLU A 258 -28.53 -11.72 35.68
C GLU A 258 -29.20 -11.15 34.42
N HIS A 259 -29.56 -9.87 34.44
CA HIS A 259 -30.09 -9.16 33.27
C HIS A 259 -29.09 -9.12 32.10
N TYR A 260 -27.84 -8.72 32.36
CA TYR A 260 -26.80 -8.70 31.32
C TYR A 260 -26.45 -10.11 30.81
N ASP A 261 -26.50 -11.14 31.66
CA ASP A 261 -26.29 -12.53 31.25
C ASP A 261 -27.39 -13.00 30.29
N LYS A 262 -28.65 -12.68 30.57
CA LYS A 262 -29.76 -12.94 29.63
C LYS A 262 -29.57 -12.25 28.29
N LEU A 263 -29.08 -11.00 28.28
CA LEU A 263 -28.79 -10.28 27.04
C LEU A 263 -27.62 -10.90 26.26
N LEU A 264 -26.58 -11.39 26.95
CA LEU A 264 -25.46 -12.09 26.30
C LEU A 264 -25.93 -13.38 25.63
N ASP A 265 -26.82 -14.14 26.29
CA ASP A 265 -27.41 -15.35 25.73
C ASP A 265 -28.26 -15.06 24.48
N GLN A 266 -29.09 -14.00 24.53
CA GLN A 266 -29.87 -13.56 23.37
C GLN A 266 -28.97 -13.16 22.19
N LEU A 267 -27.91 -12.39 22.45
CA LEU A 267 -26.95 -12.00 21.41
C LEU A 267 -26.20 -13.20 20.83
N GLN A 268 -25.87 -14.20 21.65
CA GLN A 268 -25.17 -15.41 21.21
C GLN A 268 -26.08 -16.31 20.37
N GLN A 269 -27.35 -16.46 20.73
CA GLN A 269 -28.35 -17.18 19.93
C GLN A 269 -28.58 -16.49 18.59
N ALA A 270 -28.70 -15.15 18.58
CA ALA A 270 -28.85 -14.36 17.37
C ALA A 270 -27.61 -14.43 16.45
N ALA A 271 -26.40 -14.43 17.02
CA ALA A 271 -25.16 -14.55 16.24
C ALA A 271 -25.01 -15.91 15.55
N GLN A 272 -25.55 -16.99 16.13
CA GLN A 272 -25.51 -18.34 15.53
C GLN A 272 -26.40 -18.47 14.30
N GLN A 273 -27.40 -17.60 14.14
CA GLN A 273 -28.31 -17.58 13.00
C GLN A 273 -27.79 -16.76 11.81
N VAL A 274 -26.58 -16.17 11.91
CA VAL A 274 -25.98 -15.35 10.85
C VAL A 274 -25.31 -16.23 9.79
N ASP A 275 -25.73 -16.09 8.53
CA ASP A 275 -25.19 -16.86 7.41
C ASP A 275 -23.65 -16.74 7.25
N PRO A 276 -22.91 -17.85 7.07
CA PRO A 276 -21.44 -17.85 7.00
C PRO A 276 -20.86 -17.05 5.81
N GLU A 277 -21.62 -16.88 4.72
CA GLU A 277 -21.14 -16.24 3.48
C GLU A 277 -20.92 -14.71 3.61
N GLU A 278 -21.64 -14.03 4.51
CA GLU A 278 -21.44 -12.59 4.79
C GLU A 278 -20.17 -12.33 5.61
N ASN A 279 -19.75 -13.32 6.40
CA ASN A 279 -18.66 -13.22 7.36
C ASN A 279 -17.30 -13.08 6.65
N ASP A 280 -17.12 -13.71 5.49
CA ASP A 280 -15.87 -13.72 4.74
C ASP A 280 -15.59 -12.36 4.04
N LYS A 281 -16.65 -11.64 3.66
CA LYS A 281 -16.55 -10.28 3.06
C LYS A 281 -16.20 -9.21 4.10
N SER A 282 -16.71 -9.32 5.33
CA SER A 282 -16.46 -8.35 6.42
C SER A 282 -15.07 -8.57 7.07
N ALA A 283 -14.64 -9.82 7.25
CA ALA A 283 -13.30 -10.17 7.74
C ALA A 283 -12.18 -9.69 6.78
N ARG A 284 -12.41 -9.77 5.46
CA ARG A 284 -11.51 -9.18 4.43
C ARG A 284 -11.38 -7.66 4.56
N LYS A 285 -12.45 -6.94 4.93
CA LYS A 285 -12.42 -5.46 5.12
C LYS A 285 -11.79 -5.03 6.45
N LYS A 286 -11.97 -5.78 7.54
CA LYS A 286 -11.40 -5.48 8.89
C LYS A 286 -9.87 -5.56 8.92
N LYS A 287 -9.26 -6.45 8.12
CA LYS A 287 -7.79 -6.53 7.92
C LYS A 287 -7.21 -5.33 7.15
N LYS A 288 -7.98 -4.67 6.27
CA LYS A 288 -7.59 -3.42 5.60
C LYS A 288 -7.65 -2.21 6.54
N ARG A 289 -8.64 -2.13 7.45
CA ARG A 289 -8.83 -0.97 8.35
C ARG A 289 -7.87 -0.91 9.55
N LYS A 290 -7.40 -2.04 10.09
CA LYS A 290 -6.43 -2.06 11.22
C LYS A 290 -4.99 -1.64 10.85
N HIS A 291 -4.72 -1.20 9.62
CA HIS A 291 -3.41 -0.68 9.20
C HIS A 291 -3.41 0.78 8.72
N CYS A 292 -4.55 1.47 8.82
CA CYS A 292 -4.64 2.92 8.61
C CYS A 292 -5.38 3.52 9.82
N SER A 293 -4.63 3.78 10.89
CA SER A 293 -5.00 4.79 11.88
C SER A 293 -3.99 5.93 11.76
N GLU A 294 -4.04 6.58 10.61
CA GLU A 294 -3.64 7.96 10.29
C GLU A 294 -3.84 8.08 8.76
N ASP A 295 -4.35 9.23 8.33
CA ASP A 295 -4.78 9.57 6.96
C ASP A 295 -6.09 8.94 6.45
N THR A 296 -7.19 9.67 6.70
CA THR A 296 -8.49 9.44 6.04
C THR A 296 -8.61 10.34 4.82
N ASN A 297 -8.22 9.82 3.64
CA ASN A 297 -8.65 10.37 2.35
C ASN A 297 -9.80 9.51 1.81
N THR A 298 -10.91 10.18 1.51
CA THR A 298 -12.14 9.65 0.94
C THR A 298 -11.95 9.27 -0.52
N THR A 299 -12.34 8.05 -0.91
CA THR A 299 -12.49 7.66 -2.31
C THR A 299 -13.85 7.00 -2.52
N THR A 300 -14.65 7.67 -3.35
CA THR A 300 -16.01 7.35 -3.77
C THR A 300 -16.04 6.08 -4.63
N THR A 301 -16.96 5.14 -4.33
CA THR A 301 -17.29 4.01 -5.22
C THR A 301 -18.79 4.00 -5.48
N GLN A 302 -19.18 4.09 -6.76
CA GLN A 302 -20.56 3.96 -7.24
C GLN A 302 -20.99 2.48 -7.34
N PRO A 303 -22.30 2.17 -7.23
CA PRO A 303 -22.85 0.87 -7.64
C PRO A 303 -23.50 0.92 -9.04
N SER A 304 -23.35 -0.19 -9.75
CA SER A 304 -23.90 -0.52 -11.06
C SER A 304 -25.37 -0.93 -10.99
N ASN A 305 -26.18 -0.57 -12.01
CA ASN A 305 -27.44 -1.25 -12.32
C ASN A 305 -27.59 -1.48 -13.83
N ASN A 306 -27.98 -2.71 -14.18
CA ASN A 306 -28.45 -3.15 -15.49
C ASN A 306 -29.92 -2.76 -15.66
N ASP A 307 -30.32 -2.25 -16.85
CA ASP A 307 -31.51 -2.75 -17.55
C ASP A 307 -31.62 -2.25 -19.01
N LYS A 308 -32.49 -2.92 -19.77
CA LYS A 308 -32.43 -3.21 -21.22
C LYS A 308 -33.25 -2.24 -22.12
N ARG A 309 -32.77 -2.10 -23.39
CA ARG A 309 -33.44 -1.81 -24.72
C ARG A 309 -33.75 -0.33 -25.13
N PRO A 310 -33.94 0.00 -26.44
CA PRO A 310 -33.01 -0.12 -27.58
C PRO A 310 -32.88 1.16 -28.47
N LYS A 311 -31.74 1.27 -29.18
CA LYS A 311 -31.41 2.00 -30.45
C LYS A 311 -32.14 3.31 -30.83
N THR A 312 -31.38 4.39 -31.04
CA THR A 312 -31.31 5.07 -32.37
C THR A 312 -29.97 5.81 -32.54
N THR A 313 -29.37 5.59 -33.70
CA THR A 313 -28.04 6.01 -34.15
C THR A 313 -28.02 7.46 -34.61
N ILE A 314 -27.17 8.32 -34.05
CA ILE A 314 -26.59 9.48 -34.76
C ILE A 314 -25.15 9.68 -34.25
N ILE A 315 -24.17 9.51 -35.15
CA ILE A 315 -22.74 9.78 -34.92
C ILE A 315 -22.50 11.28 -35.20
N PRO A 316 -21.77 11.98 -34.33
CA PRO A 316 -20.58 12.68 -34.82
C PRO A 316 -19.35 12.44 -33.93
N GLN A 317 -18.20 12.39 -34.61
CA GLN A 317 -16.86 12.13 -34.10
C GLN A 317 -16.42 13.19 -33.07
N SER A 318 -15.94 12.75 -31.89
CA SER A 318 -14.98 13.52 -31.08
C SER A 318 -14.14 12.56 -30.22
N GLN A 319 -12.85 12.87 -30.14
CA GLN A 319 -11.78 12.05 -29.58
C GLN A 319 -11.96 11.85 -28.07
N SER A 320 -12.04 10.59 -27.65
CA SER A 320 -12.09 10.19 -26.25
C SER A 320 -10.70 10.18 -25.60
N PRO A 321 -10.55 10.63 -24.34
CA PRO A 321 -9.31 10.50 -23.57
C PRO A 321 -8.99 9.04 -23.28
N GLN A 322 -7.71 8.66 -23.40
CA GLN A 322 -7.24 7.31 -23.07
C GLN A 322 -7.53 6.94 -21.59
N PRO A 323 -7.99 5.72 -21.29
CA PRO A 323 -8.30 5.30 -19.94
C PRO A 323 -7.02 5.04 -19.15
N ARG A 324 -6.96 5.57 -17.92
CA ARG A 324 -5.99 5.13 -16.91
C ARG A 324 -6.36 3.70 -16.49
N ASN A 325 -5.64 2.70 -16.98
CA ASN A 325 -5.77 1.31 -16.54
C ASN A 325 -5.41 1.21 -15.05
N HIS A 326 -6.42 0.99 -14.21
CA HIS A 326 -6.23 0.39 -12.89
C HIS A 326 -6.20 -1.13 -13.08
N ASP A 327 -5.00 -1.71 -13.11
CA ASP A 327 -4.82 -3.16 -13.17
C ASP A 327 -5.51 -3.82 -11.96
N ILE A 328 -6.58 -4.55 -12.23
CA ILE A 328 -7.31 -5.36 -11.26
C ILE A 328 -6.50 -6.65 -11.05
N TRP A 329 -5.70 -6.69 -9.99
CA TRP A 329 -5.00 -7.90 -9.55
C TRP A 329 -6.02 -8.95 -9.08
N ASN A 330 -6.34 -9.92 -9.93
CA ASN A 330 -7.09 -11.10 -9.53
C ASN A 330 -6.13 -12.13 -8.94
N PHE A 331 -5.93 -12.13 -7.62
CA PHE A 331 -5.12 -13.15 -6.96
C PHE A 331 -5.78 -14.54 -7.11
N CYS A 332 -5.19 -15.40 -7.94
CA CYS A 332 -5.59 -16.80 -8.01
C CYS A 332 -5.38 -17.50 -6.65
N LYS A 333 -6.30 -18.38 -6.25
CA LYS A 333 -6.17 -19.18 -5.02
C LYS A 333 -5.03 -20.19 -5.23
N TRP A 334 -3.88 -19.96 -4.60
CA TRP A 334 -2.75 -20.89 -4.69
C TRP A 334 -3.01 -22.16 -3.87
N GLU A 335 -2.94 -23.33 -4.51
CA GLU A 335 -3.00 -24.64 -3.84
C GLU A 335 -1.64 -25.09 -3.29
N LEU A 336 -0.75 -24.13 -3.01
CA LEU A 336 0.56 -24.42 -2.44
C LEU A 336 0.48 -24.72 -0.95
N PRO A 337 1.33 -25.62 -0.42
CA PRO A 337 1.37 -25.95 0.98
C PRO A 337 1.76 -24.72 1.80
N LYS A 338 0.76 -24.08 2.40
CA LYS A 338 0.93 -22.96 3.32
C LYS A 338 1.41 -23.51 4.66
N ARG A 339 2.66 -23.19 5.02
CA ARG A 339 3.28 -23.62 6.27
C ARG A 339 3.21 -22.50 7.31
N GLY A 340 2.97 -22.85 8.59
CA GLY A 340 2.85 -21.91 9.70
C GLY A 340 1.44 -21.33 9.92
N LYS A 341 1.23 -20.62 11.03
CA LYS A 341 -0.07 -20.01 11.41
C LYS A 341 0.06 -18.50 11.60
N GLY A 342 -0.95 -17.74 11.19
CA GLY A 342 -1.01 -16.29 11.46
C GLY A 342 0.06 -15.47 10.74
N LYS A 343 0.81 -14.63 11.48
CA LYS A 343 1.82 -13.69 10.91
C LYS A 343 3.10 -14.37 10.44
N THR A 344 3.32 -15.64 10.81
CA THR A 344 4.50 -16.41 10.42
C THR A 344 4.20 -17.42 9.32
N SER A 345 3.02 -17.34 8.70
CA SER A 345 2.68 -18.22 7.59
C SER A 345 3.43 -17.82 6.32
N PHE A 346 3.97 -18.80 5.61
CA PHE A 346 4.62 -18.62 4.32
C PHE A 346 4.20 -19.74 3.37
N TRP A 347 4.30 -19.49 2.08
CA TRP A 347 4.12 -20.49 1.04
C TRP A 347 5.47 -21.11 0.73
N HIS A 348 5.58 -22.43 0.81
CA HIS A 348 6.83 -23.12 0.53
C HIS A 348 7.15 -23.02 -0.97
N LEU A 349 8.32 -22.48 -1.31
CA LEU A 349 8.76 -22.27 -2.69
C LEU A 349 9.68 -23.39 -3.15
N GLY A 350 10.72 -23.68 -2.37
CA GLY A 350 11.71 -24.69 -2.71
C GLY A 350 12.71 -24.91 -1.58
N THR A 351 13.56 -25.91 -1.78
CA THR A 351 14.60 -26.33 -0.83
C THR A 351 15.96 -26.32 -1.48
N ILE A 352 16.98 -26.00 -0.68
CA ILE A 352 18.39 -26.09 -1.07
C ILE A 352 19.10 -27.04 -0.13
N THR A 353 19.75 -28.02 -0.71
CA THR A 353 20.57 -29.02 -0.03
C THR A 353 22.03 -28.66 -0.23
N SER A 354 22.67 -28.08 0.80
CA SER A 354 24.12 -27.84 0.74
C SER A 354 24.85 -29.18 0.94
N ASN A 355 25.35 -29.77 -0.14
CA ASN A 355 26.26 -30.90 -0.05
C ASN A 355 27.70 -30.38 0.12
N ASP A 356 28.07 -29.99 1.35
CA ASP A 356 29.48 -29.79 1.67
C ASP A 356 30.12 -31.18 1.81
N ASN A 357 30.87 -31.60 0.79
CA ASN A 357 31.61 -32.87 0.78
C ASN A 357 32.92 -32.83 1.60
N ASP A 358 33.13 -31.80 2.43
CA ASP A 358 34.36 -31.66 3.23
C ASP A 358 34.08 -31.91 4.73
N ASN A 359 34.45 -33.12 5.17
CA ASN A 359 34.75 -33.57 6.53
C ASN A 359 33.62 -33.66 7.60
N ASP A 360 33.33 -34.92 7.96
CA ASP A 360 33.09 -35.49 9.30
C ASP A 360 31.92 -35.03 10.20
N ASN A 361 30.92 -34.31 9.68
CA ASN A 361 29.61 -34.31 10.34
C ASN A 361 28.45 -34.31 9.34
N ASN A 362 27.67 -35.37 9.39
CA ASN A 362 26.52 -35.72 8.55
C ASN A 362 25.30 -34.75 8.65
N ASN A 363 25.54 -33.45 8.88
CA ASN A 363 24.50 -32.43 8.94
C ASN A 363 24.44 -31.70 7.59
N ASN A 364 23.73 -32.30 6.63
CA ASN A 364 23.32 -31.57 5.43
C ASN A 364 22.38 -30.43 5.87
N ASP A 365 22.92 -29.21 5.94
CA ASP A 365 22.14 -28.02 6.24
C ASP A 365 21.18 -27.75 5.09
N THR A 366 19.90 -27.98 5.35
CA THR A 366 18.84 -27.77 4.36
C THR A 366 18.23 -26.39 4.58
N ILE A 367 18.23 -25.58 3.53
CA ILE A 367 17.65 -24.24 3.55
C ILE A 367 16.27 -24.32 2.89
N LEU A 368 15.26 -24.03 3.68
CA LEU A 368 13.88 -23.94 3.23
C LEU A 368 13.58 -22.50 2.80
N VAL A 369 13.11 -22.33 1.57
CA VAL A 369 12.77 -21.03 1.00
C VAL A 369 11.25 -20.88 0.95
N GLY A 370 10.75 -19.80 1.54
CA GLY A 370 9.33 -19.50 1.62
C GLY A 370 8.98 -18.13 1.08
N LEU A 371 7.84 -18.00 0.43
CA LEU A 371 7.27 -16.72 0.05
C LEU A 371 6.36 -16.18 1.14
N HIS A 372 6.55 -14.90 1.45
CA HIS A 372 5.73 -14.14 2.38
C HIS A 372 5.35 -12.80 1.74
N PRO A 373 4.25 -12.73 0.97
CA PRO A 373 3.72 -11.48 0.46
C PRO A 373 3.42 -10.51 1.60
N ASN A 374 3.84 -9.26 1.44
CA ASN A 374 3.45 -8.20 2.36
C ASN A 374 1.94 -7.91 2.21
N ARG A 375 1.33 -7.23 3.18
CA ARG A 375 -0.12 -6.92 3.16
C ARG A 375 -0.58 -6.19 1.90
N ASN A 376 0.33 -5.47 1.26
CA ASN A 376 0.13 -4.80 -0.01
C ASN A 376 1.35 -5.07 -0.93
N PRO A 377 1.35 -6.18 -1.69
CA PRO A 377 2.52 -6.61 -2.47
C PRO A 377 2.95 -5.58 -3.52
N SER A 378 2.02 -4.85 -4.11
CA SER A 378 2.30 -3.83 -5.14
C SER A 378 3.01 -2.59 -4.61
N LYS A 379 2.87 -2.27 -3.31
CA LYS A 379 3.55 -1.12 -2.66
C LYS A 379 4.73 -1.54 -1.79
N ASN A 380 4.57 -2.63 -1.04
CA ASN A 380 5.50 -3.02 0.01
C ASN A 380 6.27 -4.30 -0.32
N GLY A 381 6.14 -4.80 -1.55
CA GLY A 381 6.88 -5.94 -2.06
C GLY A 381 6.46 -7.30 -1.52
N ILE A 382 7.20 -8.30 -1.97
CA ILE A 382 7.13 -9.70 -1.56
C ILE A 382 8.42 -10.02 -0.81
N GLN A 383 8.33 -10.81 0.26
CA GLN A 383 9.51 -11.26 1.00
C GLN A 383 9.81 -12.73 0.69
N LEU A 384 11.08 -13.04 0.45
CA LEU A 384 11.62 -14.40 0.52
C LEU A 384 12.13 -14.63 1.94
N TRP A 385 11.61 -15.64 2.62
CA TRP A 385 12.01 -16.05 3.95
C TRP A 385 12.87 -17.30 3.87
N PHE A 386 13.97 -17.30 4.61
CA PHE A 386 14.93 -18.39 4.64
C PHE A 386 14.92 -19.03 6.03
N PHE A 387 14.74 -20.35 6.07
CA PHE A 387 14.75 -21.13 7.31
C PHE A 387 15.78 -22.24 7.24
N ARG A 388 16.41 -22.53 8.38
CA ARG A 388 17.26 -23.71 8.56
C ARG A 388 16.39 -24.86 9.05
N GLU A 389 16.51 -26.01 8.41
CA GLU A 389 15.92 -27.26 8.88
C GLU A 389 17.00 -28.11 9.55
N ASP A 390 16.87 -28.33 10.86
CA ASP A 390 17.74 -29.26 11.59
C ASP A 390 17.27 -30.70 11.29
N ASN A 391 18.06 -31.45 10.52
CA ASN A 391 17.73 -32.83 10.14
C ASN A 391 17.90 -33.86 11.27
N ASN A 392 18.15 -33.43 12.51
CA ASN A 392 18.37 -34.34 13.64
C ASN A 392 17.03 -34.72 14.32
N PRO A 393 16.51 -35.95 14.13
CA PRO A 393 15.17 -36.35 14.62
C PRO A 393 15.05 -36.34 16.16
N SER A 394 16.17 -36.27 16.88
CA SER A 394 16.23 -36.25 18.34
C SER A 394 16.08 -34.85 18.96
N ARG A 395 16.18 -33.77 18.17
CA ARG A 395 15.97 -32.38 18.63
C ARG A 395 14.73 -31.78 17.96
N ARG A 396 13.57 -31.82 18.63
CA ARG A 396 12.40 -31.01 18.25
C ARG A 396 12.64 -29.52 18.54
N ARG A 397 13.58 -28.89 17.82
CA ARG A 397 13.72 -27.43 17.85
C ARG A 397 12.76 -26.80 16.82
N PRO A 398 12.11 -25.67 17.12
CA PRO A 398 11.35 -24.94 16.13
C PRO A 398 12.28 -24.44 15.01
N ARG A 399 11.84 -24.57 13.75
CA ARG A 399 12.57 -24.10 12.56
C ARG A 399 13.08 -22.67 12.76
N GLN A 400 14.38 -22.48 12.63
CA GLN A 400 15.03 -21.20 12.90
C GLN A 400 15.00 -20.34 11.63
N LYS A 401 14.41 -19.15 11.72
CA LYS A 401 14.46 -18.17 10.63
C LYS A 401 15.86 -17.56 10.58
N ILE A 402 16.54 -17.73 9.46
CA ILE A 402 17.92 -17.23 9.22
C ILE A 402 17.88 -15.79 8.70
N GLY A 403 16.84 -15.44 7.94
CA GLY A 403 16.70 -14.10 7.40
C GLY A 403 15.54 -13.94 6.42
N PHE A 404 15.49 -12.78 5.78
CA PHE A 404 14.60 -12.52 4.67
C PHE A 404 15.19 -11.52 3.67
N LEU A 405 14.75 -11.64 2.42
CA LEU A 405 15.03 -10.72 1.32
C LEU A 405 13.71 -10.06 0.89
N LEU A 406 13.72 -8.76 0.66
CA LEU A 406 12.58 -7.96 0.24
C LEU A 406 12.74 -7.50 -1.21
N MET A 407 11.72 -7.75 -2.03
CA MET A 407 11.70 -7.42 -3.46
C MET A 407 10.36 -6.85 -3.92
N ILE A 408 10.35 -6.04 -4.98
CA ILE A 408 9.14 -5.61 -5.70
C ILE A 408 9.22 -6.14 -7.13
N ASN A 409 8.17 -6.80 -7.60
CA ASN A 409 8.12 -7.33 -8.95
C ASN A 409 7.16 -6.49 -9.80
N THR A 410 7.58 -6.10 -11.01
CA THR A 410 6.78 -5.34 -11.97
C THR A 410 6.59 -6.16 -13.24
N PRO A 411 5.35 -6.36 -13.73
CA PRO A 411 5.11 -7.10 -14.97
C PRO A 411 5.68 -6.34 -16.17
N GLY A 412 5.99 -7.11 -17.21
CA GLY A 412 6.35 -6.59 -18.51
C GLY A 412 5.12 -6.08 -19.28
N TYR A 413 5.18 -4.90 -19.89
CA TYR A 413 4.12 -4.44 -20.78
C TYR A 413 4.34 -4.97 -22.19
N GLN A 414 3.33 -5.62 -22.78
CA GLN A 414 3.20 -5.74 -24.24
C GLN A 414 2.63 -4.42 -24.75
N GLN A 415 3.45 -3.62 -25.44
CA GLN A 415 2.93 -2.48 -26.18
C GLN A 415 2.23 -3.02 -27.43
N HIS A 416 0.90 -2.91 -27.49
CA HIS A 416 0.18 -2.98 -28.78
C HIS A 416 0.52 -1.72 -29.58
N GLN A 417 1.65 -1.73 -30.28
CA GLN A 417 1.92 -0.83 -31.39
C GLN A 417 2.04 -1.66 -32.67
N ASN A 418 1.40 -1.20 -33.73
CA ASN A 418 1.28 -1.82 -35.05
C ASN A 418 2.60 -1.84 -35.85
N ASP A 419 3.75 -2.01 -35.20
CA ASP A 419 5.04 -2.12 -35.88
C ASP A 419 5.64 -3.50 -35.56
N ASP A 420 6.06 -4.22 -36.60
CA ASP A 420 6.55 -5.61 -36.61
C ASP A 420 7.84 -5.89 -35.81
N ASN A 421 8.08 -5.19 -34.69
CA ASN A 421 9.15 -5.49 -33.74
C ASN A 421 8.56 -5.95 -32.41
N ASP A 422 8.42 -7.26 -32.29
CA ASP A 422 7.95 -7.98 -31.11
C ASP A 422 8.94 -7.84 -29.93
N SER A 423 8.95 -6.67 -29.29
CA SER A 423 9.72 -6.42 -28.06
C SER A 423 8.80 -6.50 -26.84
N SER A 424 8.39 -7.71 -26.49
CA SER A 424 7.77 -7.95 -25.18
C SER A 424 8.76 -7.56 -24.08
N THR A 425 8.48 -6.47 -23.37
CA THR A 425 9.35 -6.02 -22.28
C THR A 425 9.34 -7.07 -21.18
N MET A 426 10.49 -7.65 -20.81
CA MET A 426 10.57 -8.65 -19.74
C MET A 426 10.17 -8.03 -18.38
N GLY A 427 9.40 -8.76 -17.58
CA GLY A 427 9.06 -8.32 -16.21
C GLY A 427 10.32 -8.16 -15.36
N LYS A 428 10.29 -7.31 -14.33
CA LYS A 428 11.47 -6.99 -13.49
C LYS A 428 11.24 -7.38 -12.04
N SER A 429 12.27 -7.86 -11.36
CA SER A 429 12.31 -8.09 -9.91
C SER A 429 13.33 -7.16 -9.28
N GLN A 430 12.86 -6.18 -8.50
CA GLN A 430 13.70 -5.16 -7.87
C GLN A 430 14.04 -5.55 -6.43
N LEU A 431 15.33 -5.70 -6.13
CA LEU A 431 15.82 -5.88 -4.76
C LEU A 431 15.72 -4.58 -3.96
N LEU A 432 15.04 -4.63 -2.81
CA LEU A 432 14.89 -3.49 -1.88
C LEU A 432 15.74 -3.62 -0.62
N GLY A 433 15.95 -4.84 -0.12
CA GLY A 433 16.72 -5.04 1.10
C GLY A 433 16.87 -6.49 1.49
N LEU A 434 17.86 -6.76 2.35
CA LEU A 434 18.18 -8.08 2.86
C LEU A 434 18.50 -7.96 4.36
N LYS A 435 17.95 -8.86 5.17
CA LYS A 435 18.24 -8.95 6.60
C LYS A 435 18.54 -10.38 6.99
N VAL A 436 19.69 -10.58 7.62
CA VAL A 436 20.08 -11.81 8.34
C VAL A 436 19.75 -11.60 9.82
N THR A 437 19.04 -12.54 10.45
CA THR A 437 18.41 -12.33 11.77
C THR A 437 19.32 -12.57 12.97
N GLU A 438 20.46 -13.22 12.81
CA GLU A 438 21.39 -13.47 13.93
C GLU A 438 22.74 -12.77 13.71
N ASP A 439 23.17 -11.99 14.70
CA ASP A 439 24.41 -11.21 14.63
C ASP A 439 25.68 -12.08 14.68
N GLY A 440 25.58 -13.33 15.18
CA GLY A 440 26.67 -14.32 15.13
C GLY A 440 26.88 -14.98 13.77
N ASP A 441 25.91 -14.87 12.85
CA ASP A 441 25.86 -15.62 11.60
C ASP A 441 26.19 -14.80 10.35
N ARG A 442 26.44 -13.49 10.48
CA ARG A 442 26.80 -12.61 9.34
C ARG A 442 28.03 -13.10 8.55
N ARG A 443 28.89 -13.92 9.16
CA ARG A 443 30.14 -14.45 8.58
C ARG A 443 29.98 -15.72 7.75
N LYS A 444 28.84 -16.41 7.83
CA LYS A 444 28.62 -17.69 7.14
C LYS A 444 28.28 -17.55 5.65
N GLY A 445 28.40 -16.34 5.08
CA GLY A 445 28.09 -16.10 3.67
C GLY A 445 26.60 -16.12 3.33
N TRP A 446 25.70 -16.11 4.32
CA TRP A 446 24.24 -16.17 4.10
C TRP A 446 23.71 -15.13 3.13
N ALA A 447 24.23 -13.89 3.16
CA ALA A 447 23.82 -12.86 2.22
C ALA A 447 24.13 -13.23 0.76
N LYS A 448 25.27 -13.89 0.51
CA LYS A 448 25.67 -14.38 -0.80
C LYS A 448 24.73 -15.49 -1.27
N ILE A 449 24.41 -16.43 -0.39
CA ILE A 449 23.46 -17.52 -0.65
C ILE A 449 22.07 -16.94 -0.96
N PHE A 450 21.52 -16.07 -0.10
CA PHE A 450 20.18 -15.49 -0.30
C PHE A 450 20.05 -14.71 -1.61
N LEU A 451 21.10 -13.99 -2.01
CA LEU A 451 21.14 -13.31 -3.31
C LEU A 451 21.16 -14.32 -4.46
N ALA A 452 21.96 -15.39 -4.37
CA ALA A 452 21.96 -16.44 -5.39
C ALA A 452 20.58 -17.09 -5.55
N ILE A 453 19.88 -17.36 -4.43
CA ILE A 453 18.52 -17.93 -4.45
C ILE A 453 17.54 -16.99 -5.13
N TRP A 454 17.59 -15.70 -4.80
CA TRP A 454 16.74 -14.71 -5.43
C TRP A 454 17.02 -14.61 -6.94
N LEU A 455 18.28 -14.63 -7.35
CA LEU A 455 18.67 -14.63 -8.77
C LEU A 455 18.18 -15.89 -9.48
N GLN A 456 18.33 -17.07 -8.86
CA GLN A 456 17.80 -18.33 -9.39
C GLN A 456 16.28 -18.27 -9.56
N CYS A 457 15.57 -17.70 -8.58
CA CYS A 457 14.13 -17.49 -8.67
C CYS A 457 13.75 -16.52 -9.80
N CYS A 458 14.56 -15.49 -10.07
CA CYS A 458 14.35 -14.58 -11.19
C CYS A 458 14.52 -15.30 -12.53
N VAL A 459 15.53 -16.17 -12.65
CA VAL A 459 15.73 -17.01 -13.83
C VAL A 459 14.54 -17.95 -14.03
N ASP A 460 14.16 -18.69 -12.99
CA ASP A 460 13.03 -19.63 -13.04
C ASP A 460 11.68 -18.92 -13.34
N ALA A 461 11.52 -17.65 -12.95
CA ALA A 461 10.35 -16.83 -13.22
C ALA A 461 10.42 -16.03 -14.54
N ASN A 462 11.53 -16.11 -15.28
CA ASN A 462 11.84 -15.28 -16.44
C ASN A 462 11.66 -13.77 -16.17
N LEU A 463 12.17 -13.30 -15.02
CA LEU A 463 12.18 -11.90 -14.61
C LEU A 463 13.60 -11.33 -14.67
N GLN A 464 13.72 -10.05 -15.03
CA GLN A 464 14.98 -9.33 -15.00
C GLN A 464 15.29 -8.89 -13.56
N PRO A 465 16.35 -9.41 -12.92
CA PRO A 465 16.75 -8.90 -11.62
C PRO A 465 17.28 -7.48 -11.78
N CYS A 466 16.83 -6.55 -10.95
CA CYS A 466 17.32 -5.19 -10.90
C CYS A 466 17.51 -4.75 -9.45
N THR A 467 18.35 -3.75 -9.24
CA THR A 467 18.53 -3.15 -7.92
C THR A 467 17.92 -1.75 -7.90
N GLY A 468 17.40 -1.32 -6.74
CA GLY A 468 17.20 0.09 -6.47
C GLY A 468 18.52 0.81 -6.20
N LYS A 469 18.46 2.06 -5.73
CA LYS A 469 19.65 2.76 -5.24
C LYS A 469 20.28 1.95 -4.11
N MET A 470 21.44 1.34 -4.35
CA MET A 470 22.05 0.40 -3.41
C MET A 470 23.00 1.14 -2.46
N ASN A 471 22.52 1.47 -1.27
CA ASN A 471 23.29 2.14 -0.21
C ASN A 471 23.90 1.17 0.82
N LYS A 472 24.05 -0.11 0.44
CA LYS A 472 24.57 -1.20 1.29
C LYS A 472 25.92 -1.70 0.73
N PRO A 473 27.07 -1.21 1.23
CA PRO A 473 28.39 -1.50 0.66
C PRO A 473 28.73 -3.00 0.56
N LEU A 474 28.41 -3.80 1.58
CA LEU A 474 28.66 -5.24 1.57
C LEU A 474 27.79 -5.98 0.53
N LEU A 475 26.57 -5.50 0.26
CA LEU A 475 25.74 -6.07 -0.81
C LEU A 475 26.26 -5.65 -2.19
N CYS A 476 26.72 -4.39 -2.35
CA CYS A 476 27.42 -3.96 -3.57
C CYS A 476 28.64 -4.84 -3.85
N LEU A 477 29.41 -5.19 -2.82
CA LEU A 477 30.56 -6.07 -2.95
C LEU A 477 30.19 -7.42 -3.53
N VAL A 478 29.17 -8.06 -2.96
CA VAL A 478 28.72 -9.38 -3.42
C VAL A 478 28.13 -9.30 -4.82
N LEU A 479 27.28 -8.32 -5.12
CA LEU A 479 26.65 -8.17 -6.42
C LEU A 479 27.68 -7.90 -7.53
N GLN A 480 28.63 -6.98 -7.31
CA GLN A 480 29.62 -6.60 -8.32
C GLN A 480 30.72 -7.64 -8.50
N HIS A 481 31.19 -8.29 -7.42
CA HIS A 481 32.32 -9.23 -7.50
C HIS A 481 31.92 -10.70 -7.58
N SER A 482 30.75 -11.10 -7.07
CA SER A 482 30.31 -12.51 -7.12
C SER A 482 29.26 -12.80 -8.16
N PHE A 483 28.47 -11.81 -8.59
CA PHE A 483 27.42 -11.96 -9.60
C PHE A 483 27.60 -11.04 -10.81
N HIS A 484 28.76 -10.37 -10.92
CA HIS A 484 29.15 -9.51 -12.04
C HIS A 484 28.14 -8.41 -12.40
N PHE A 485 27.44 -7.87 -11.40
CA PHE A 485 26.57 -6.72 -11.61
C PHE A 485 27.41 -5.49 -11.96
N THR A 486 26.99 -4.76 -12.98
CA THR A 486 27.67 -3.55 -13.44
C THR A 486 26.89 -2.30 -13.00
N PRO A 487 27.59 -1.22 -12.58
CA PRO A 487 26.93 0.03 -12.24
C PRO A 487 26.40 0.73 -13.48
N VAL A 488 25.20 1.30 -13.36
CA VAL A 488 24.55 2.04 -14.45
C VAL A 488 25.16 3.45 -14.52
N PRO A 489 25.69 3.88 -15.69
CA PRO A 489 26.22 5.22 -15.86
C PRO A 489 25.19 6.29 -15.51
N LEU A 490 25.63 7.40 -14.91
CA LEU A 490 24.79 8.55 -14.51
C LEU A 490 23.73 8.26 -13.43
N SER A 491 23.78 7.08 -12.77
CA SER A 491 22.84 6.73 -11.70
C SER A 491 23.15 7.37 -10.33
N GLY A 492 24.23 8.16 -10.24
CA GLY A 492 24.64 8.86 -9.02
C GLY A 492 25.43 8.02 -8.02
N GLY A 493 26.05 6.92 -8.47
CA GLY A 493 26.92 6.09 -7.65
C GLY A 493 28.28 6.75 -7.36
N VAL A 494 28.85 6.38 -6.21
CA VAL A 494 30.15 6.84 -5.73
C VAL A 494 31.09 5.65 -5.62
N ARG A 495 32.26 5.77 -6.25
CA ARG A 495 33.32 4.76 -6.17
C ARG A 495 33.97 4.78 -4.78
N ALA A 496 33.90 3.65 -4.09
CA ALA A 496 34.46 3.46 -2.75
C ALA A 496 35.25 2.15 -2.70
N ARG A 497 36.22 2.07 -1.78
CA ARG A 497 37.01 0.88 -1.51
C ARG A 497 36.67 0.35 -0.14
N ILE A 498 36.29 -0.93 -0.08
CA ILE A 498 36.14 -1.67 1.17
C ILE A 498 37.54 -2.14 1.58
N LEU A 499 37.96 -1.73 2.77
CA LEU A 499 39.21 -2.17 3.37
C LEU A 499 38.98 -3.50 4.11
N PRO A 500 39.99 -4.38 4.17
CA PRO A 500 39.92 -5.55 5.03
C PRO A 500 39.72 -5.13 6.50
N PRO A 501 39.08 -5.97 7.32
CA PRO A 501 38.95 -5.69 8.75
C PRO A 501 40.34 -5.56 9.39
N SER A 502 40.49 -4.63 10.32
CA SER A 502 41.76 -4.36 11.02
C SER A 502 41.59 -4.75 12.49
N GLY A 503 42.30 -5.79 12.92
CA GLY A 503 42.17 -6.38 14.26
C GLY A 503 41.01 -7.37 14.41
N ASP A 504 40.74 -7.80 15.64
CA ASP A 504 39.70 -8.77 15.98
C ASP A 504 38.27 -8.22 15.81
N ASP A 505 38.10 -6.89 15.80
CA ASP A 505 36.78 -6.25 15.67
C ASP A 505 36.34 -6.16 14.21
N THR A 506 35.88 -7.31 13.75
CA THR A 506 35.46 -7.59 12.40
C THR A 506 33.99 -7.21 12.14
N SER A 507 33.37 -6.48 13.07
CA SER A 507 31.98 -6.00 13.01
C SER A 507 31.83 -4.65 12.30
N VAL A 508 32.94 -3.93 12.11
CA VAL A 508 33.00 -2.59 11.53
C VAL A 508 33.34 -2.66 10.03
N VAL A 509 32.55 -2.01 9.19
CA VAL A 509 32.80 -1.92 7.75
C VAL A 509 33.62 -0.67 7.45
N ARG A 510 34.91 -0.84 7.09
CA ARG A 510 35.81 0.27 6.80
C ARG A 510 35.73 0.66 5.32
N LEU A 511 35.36 1.91 5.04
CA LEU A 511 35.23 2.45 3.68
C LEU A 511 36.15 3.65 3.48
N THR A 512 36.80 3.69 2.33
CA THR A 512 37.58 4.85 1.89
C THR A 512 37.21 5.22 0.44
N THR A 513 37.42 6.46 0.05
CA THR A 513 37.21 6.95 -1.34
C THR A 513 38.53 7.22 -2.02
N ASP A 514 38.57 7.01 -3.35
CA ASP A 514 39.73 7.36 -4.16
C ASP A 514 39.94 8.90 -4.27
N SER A 515 38.90 9.70 -3.98
CA SER A 515 39.00 11.17 -3.93
C SER A 515 39.40 11.69 -2.55
N SER A 516 40.28 12.68 -2.48
CA SER A 516 40.77 13.34 -1.26
C SER A 516 39.69 13.98 -0.37
N SER A 517 38.46 14.12 -0.85
CA SER A 517 37.34 14.67 -0.11
C SER A 517 36.34 13.60 0.34
N VAL A 518 36.28 13.34 1.65
CA VAL A 518 35.24 12.53 2.33
C VAL A 518 33.81 13.04 2.06
N LYS A 519 33.68 14.31 1.64
CA LYS A 519 32.41 14.98 1.32
C LYS A 519 31.60 14.33 0.19
N ASN A 520 32.21 13.51 -0.68
CA ASN A 520 31.52 12.85 -1.79
C ASN A 520 30.66 11.64 -1.36
N LEU A 521 30.98 10.99 -0.24
CA LEU A 521 30.21 9.87 0.31
C LEU A 521 28.89 10.32 0.96
N ALA A 522 28.79 11.59 1.38
CA ALA A 522 27.61 12.13 2.05
C ALA A 522 26.36 12.19 1.14
N GLY A 523 26.54 12.11 -0.19
CA GLY A 523 25.45 11.98 -1.15
C GLY A 523 24.97 10.54 -1.38
N ALA A 524 25.85 9.54 -1.15
CA ALA A 524 25.56 8.12 -1.37
C ALA A 524 25.15 7.37 -0.10
N LEU A 525 25.62 7.81 1.07
CA LEU A 525 25.31 7.25 2.38
C LEU A 525 24.79 8.35 3.30
N THR A 526 23.59 8.16 3.85
CA THR A 526 23.07 9.07 4.87
C THR A 526 23.77 8.84 6.22
N PRO A 527 23.79 9.83 7.16
CA PRO A 527 24.34 9.61 8.50
C PRO A 527 23.70 8.41 9.22
N ARG A 528 22.41 8.17 8.94
CA ARG A 528 21.68 7.00 9.42
C ARG A 528 22.21 5.70 8.83
N ASP A 529 22.54 5.67 7.54
CA ASP A 529 23.12 4.48 6.89
C ASP A 529 24.48 4.12 7.46
N VAL A 530 25.30 5.13 7.80
CA VAL A 530 26.62 4.93 8.42
C VAL A 530 26.46 4.31 9.81
N GLN A 531 25.53 4.82 10.61
CA GLN A 531 25.26 4.33 11.96
C GLN A 531 24.63 2.92 11.96
N GLU A 532 23.59 2.69 11.15
CA GLU A 532 22.87 1.40 11.11
C GLU A 532 23.72 0.25 10.56
N GLN A 533 24.72 0.55 9.72
CA GLN A 533 25.58 -0.45 9.10
C GLN A 533 26.96 -0.56 9.76
N ASN A 534 27.19 0.14 10.87
CA ASN A 534 28.47 0.18 11.58
C ASN A 534 29.64 0.49 10.63
N ILE A 535 29.47 1.53 9.80
CA ILE A 535 30.46 1.93 8.80
C ILE A 535 31.43 2.93 9.41
N GLN A 536 32.72 2.67 9.27
CA GLN A 536 33.78 3.60 9.59
C GLN A 536 34.34 4.22 8.30
N LEU A 537 34.15 5.52 8.13
CA LEU A 537 34.73 6.27 7.02
C LEU A 537 36.19 6.60 7.35
N VAL A 538 37.12 6.09 6.55
CA VAL A 538 38.57 6.28 6.71
C VAL A 538 39.06 7.31 5.70
N ALA A 539 39.73 8.36 6.18
CA ALA A 539 40.29 9.39 5.32
C ALA A 539 41.38 8.80 4.40
N PRO A 540 41.45 9.22 3.12
CA PRO A 540 42.42 8.68 2.18
C PRO A 540 43.88 8.90 2.61
N THR A 541 44.16 9.92 3.41
CA THR A 541 45.51 10.25 3.93
C THR A 541 46.03 9.21 4.94
N ASP A 542 45.15 8.51 5.66
CA ASP A 542 45.51 7.49 6.66
C ASP A 542 45.77 6.10 6.03
N VAL A 543 45.56 5.96 4.71
CA VAL A 543 45.71 4.68 3.98
C VAL A 543 47.15 4.44 3.51
N VAL A 544 48.00 5.47 3.51
CA VAL A 544 49.40 5.44 2.99
C VAL A 544 50.31 4.47 3.76
N VAL A 545 49.88 3.95 4.92
CA VAL A 545 50.65 2.96 5.71
C VAL A 545 50.21 1.51 5.44
N VAL A 546 49.13 1.28 4.67
CA VAL A 546 48.56 -0.06 4.40
C VAL A 546 48.50 -0.33 2.89
N GLU A 547 49.60 -0.12 2.18
CA GLU A 547 49.69 -0.37 0.72
C GLU A 547 50.03 -1.81 0.33
N SER A 548 49.84 -2.80 1.21
CA SER A 548 50.16 -4.20 0.90
C SER A 548 49.09 -5.23 1.27
N SER A 549 47.80 -4.85 1.39
CA SER A 549 46.73 -5.87 1.53
C SER A 549 45.32 -5.44 1.04
N GLY A 550 44.98 -5.79 -0.20
CA GLY A 550 43.71 -6.51 -0.51
C GLY A 550 42.35 -5.79 -0.46
N GLY A 551 42.26 -4.46 -0.49
CA GLY A 551 40.97 -3.76 -0.54
C GLY A 551 40.21 -3.96 -1.87
N ARG A 552 38.89 -4.18 -1.82
CA ARG A 552 38.05 -4.35 -3.03
C ARG A 552 37.29 -3.06 -3.36
N VAL A 553 37.31 -2.68 -4.64
CA VAL A 553 36.66 -1.47 -5.15
C VAL A 553 35.21 -1.79 -5.54
N ILE A 554 34.28 -0.91 -5.14
CA ILE A 554 32.85 -1.02 -5.39
C ILE A 554 32.25 0.35 -5.72
N GLU A 555 31.11 0.35 -6.41
CA GLU A 555 30.27 1.54 -6.56
C GLU A 555 29.03 1.47 -5.64
N VAL A 556 28.79 2.51 -4.84
CA VAL A 556 27.71 2.57 -3.83
C VAL A 556 26.80 3.77 -4.09
N GLY A 557 25.49 3.63 -3.83
CA GLY A 557 24.50 4.71 -3.96
C GLY A 557 23.85 4.80 -5.34
N GLY A 558 24.41 4.12 -6.34
CA GLY A 558 23.88 4.02 -7.70
C GLY A 558 22.98 2.81 -7.94
N LEU A 559 22.54 2.65 -9.18
CA LEU A 559 21.81 1.47 -9.66
C LEU A 559 22.81 0.44 -10.21
N LEU A 560 22.58 -0.84 -9.91
CA LEU A 560 23.35 -1.97 -10.44
C LEU A 560 22.46 -2.82 -11.36
N GLN A 561 22.98 -3.20 -12.52
CA GLN A 561 22.34 -4.08 -13.50
C GLN A 561 23.06 -5.44 -13.58
N PRO A 562 22.32 -6.53 -13.83
CA PRO A 562 22.91 -7.85 -14.03
C PRO A 562 23.73 -7.88 -15.33
N PRO A 563 24.63 -8.87 -15.51
CA PRO A 563 25.32 -9.09 -16.77
C PRO A 563 24.31 -9.29 -17.91
N ALA A 564 24.64 -8.79 -19.11
CA ALA A 564 23.78 -8.89 -20.28
C ALA A 564 23.60 -10.36 -20.75
N CYS A 565 24.59 -11.21 -20.47
CA CYS A 565 24.56 -12.63 -20.81
C CYS A 565 23.86 -13.43 -19.71
N LYS A 566 22.73 -14.09 -20.04
CA LYS A 566 22.00 -14.96 -19.10
C LYS A 566 22.83 -16.17 -18.64
N LEU A 567 23.74 -16.67 -19.49
CA LEU A 567 24.63 -17.80 -19.16
C LEU A 567 25.65 -17.41 -18.09
N GLU A 568 26.27 -16.23 -18.22
CA GLU A 568 27.21 -15.70 -17.24
C GLU A 568 26.56 -15.53 -15.86
N LEU A 569 25.30 -15.07 -15.84
CA LEU A 569 24.52 -14.98 -14.62
C LEU A 569 24.26 -16.37 -14.01
N GLN A 570 23.86 -17.36 -14.84
CA GLN A 570 23.60 -18.72 -14.37
C GLN A 570 24.87 -19.40 -13.84
N GLU A 571 26.01 -19.25 -14.51
CA GLU A 571 27.30 -19.77 -14.02
C GLU A 571 27.70 -19.16 -12.68
N SER A 572 27.43 -17.86 -12.50
CA SER A 572 27.67 -17.17 -11.23
C SER A 572 26.75 -17.69 -10.11
N ILE A 573 25.50 -18.02 -10.43
CA ILE A 573 24.54 -18.61 -9.47
C ILE A 573 24.98 -20.04 -9.10
N ASP A 574 25.27 -20.87 -10.10
CA ASP A 574 25.70 -22.26 -9.93
C ASP A 574 27.02 -22.35 -9.15
N GLY A 575 27.93 -21.39 -9.32
CA GLY A 575 29.16 -21.29 -8.54
C GLY A 575 28.95 -21.01 -7.05
N VAL A 576 27.76 -20.56 -6.65
CA VAL A 576 27.40 -20.29 -5.24
C VAL A 576 26.48 -21.35 -4.67
N LEU A 577 25.47 -21.77 -5.42
CA LEU A 577 24.47 -22.74 -4.96
C LEU A 577 24.85 -24.18 -5.26
N GLY A 578 25.85 -24.44 -6.09
CA GLY A 578 26.11 -25.77 -6.63
C GLY A 578 25.08 -26.16 -7.71
N LYS A 579 25.53 -26.90 -8.73
CA LYS A 579 24.64 -27.37 -9.79
C LYS A 579 23.57 -28.31 -9.21
N ASN A 580 22.32 -28.09 -9.60
CA ASN A 580 21.14 -28.91 -9.25
C ASN A 580 20.82 -29.04 -7.75
N GLN A 581 21.30 -28.13 -6.89
CA GLN A 581 20.95 -28.15 -5.46
C GLN A 581 19.64 -27.42 -5.14
N TRP A 582 19.05 -26.71 -6.11
CA TRP A 582 17.77 -26.01 -5.97
C TRP A 582 16.62 -26.87 -6.47
N GLU A 583 15.75 -27.27 -5.55
CA GLU A 583 14.54 -28.05 -5.84
C GLU A 583 13.28 -27.24 -5.58
N LEU A 584 12.42 -27.11 -6.61
CA LEU A 584 11.12 -26.44 -6.48
C LEU A 584 10.09 -27.36 -5.82
N THR A 585 9.14 -26.76 -5.11
CA THR A 585 8.04 -27.51 -4.50
C THR A 585 7.16 -28.14 -5.58
N ALA A 586 6.73 -29.39 -5.36
CA ALA A 586 5.79 -30.08 -6.24
C ALA A 586 4.57 -29.20 -6.57
N GLY A 587 4.27 -29.06 -7.87
CA GLY A 587 3.20 -28.21 -8.39
C GLY A 587 3.64 -26.82 -8.88
N ILE A 588 4.92 -26.46 -8.73
CA ILE A 588 5.51 -25.23 -9.29
C ILE A 588 6.36 -25.58 -10.52
N ILE A 589 6.12 -24.89 -11.63
CA ILE A 589 6.87 -25.05 -12.89
C ILE A 589 7.62 -23.77 -13.27
N LYS A 590 8.72 -23.90 -14.02
CA LYS A 590 9.52 -22.77 -14.49
C LYS A 590 8.80 -22.05 -15.63
N ALA A 591 9.07 -20.76 -15.78
CA ALA A 591 8.51 -19.94 -16.85
C ALA A 591 9.11 -20.37 -18.21
N GLY A 592 8.37 -21.16 -18.99
CA GLY A 592 8.79 -21.68 -20.29
C GLY A 592 8.38 -23.14 -20.56
N ASP A 593 8.06 -23.90 -19.52
CA ASP A 593 7.66 -25.33 -19.66
C ASP A 593 6.18 -25.51 -20.07
N ASP A 594 5.39 -24.43 -20.09
CA ASP A 594 3.95 -24.43 -20.45
C ASP A 594 3.68 -24.90 -21.89
N THR A 595 4.67 -24.81 -22.80
CA THR A 595 4.48 -25.15 -24.21
C THR A 595 4.63 -26.64 -24.54
N ALA A 596 5.04 -27.48 -23.58
CA ALA A 596 5.28 -28.91 -23.83
C ALA A 596 4.06 -29.82 -23.60
N THR A 597 2.96 -29.32 -23.03
CA THR A 597 1.76 -30.14 -22.72
C THR A 597 0.50 -29.77 -23.52
N ALA A 598 0.59 -28.80 -24.43
CA ALA A 598 -0.51 -28.37 -25.30
C ALA A 598 -0.17 -28.48 -26.79
N GLY A 599 0.27 -29.66 -27.24
CA GLY A 599 0.57 -29.87 -28.67
C GLY A 599 1.17 -31.22 -29.02
N SER A 600 0.43 -32.32 -28.84
CA SER A 600 0.59 -33.51 -29.68
C SER A 600 -0.61 -34.43 -29.50
N ASN A 601 -1.62 -34.25 -30.34
CA ASN A 601 -2.59 -35.29 -30.67
C ASN A 601 -2.98 -35.08 -32.13
N ASN A 602 -2.08 -35.45 -33.02
CA ASN A 602 -2.39 -35.79 -34.40
C ASN A 602 -1.65 -37.10 -34.73
N ASN A 603 -2.45 -38.12 -35.06
CA ASN A 603 -2.13 -39.36 -35.76
C ASN A 603 -1.25 -40.40 -35.06
N ALA A 604 -1.88 -41.50 -34.62
CA ALA A 604 -1.58 -42.83 -35.17
C ALA A 604 -2.65 -43.84 -34.71
N GLU A 605 -3.21 -44.54 -35.69
CA GLU A 605 -4.13 -45.67 -35.57
C GLU A 605 -3.46 -46.89 -34.91
N GLY A 606 -4.28 -47.75 -34.29
CA GLY A 606 -4.02 -49.19 -34.24
C GLY A 606 -3.99 -49.83 -32.84
N GLY A 607 -4.89 -50.80 -32.62
CA GLY A 607 -4.58 -51.97 -31.80
C GLY A 607 -5.34 -52.12 -30.48
N GLU A 608 -6.46 -52.85 -30.59
CA GLU A 608 -7.16 -53.65 -29.58
C GLU A 608 -6.37 -54.07 -28.32
N GLN A 609 -6.99 -54.02 -27.13
CA GLN A 609 -7.61 -55.19 -26.46
C GLN A 609 -8.12 -54.87 -25.04
N ARG A 610 -9.20 -55.56 -24.69
CA ARG A 610 -9.98 -55.52 -23.45
C ARG A 610 -9.17 -56.06 -22.24
N THR A 611 -9.39 -55.48 -21.05
CA THR A 611 -9.93 -56.18 -19.87
C THR A 611 -10.30 -55.20 -18.74
N SER A 612 -11.12 -55.71 -17.83
CA SER A 612 -12.11 -55.08 -16.97
C SER A 612 -11.64 -54.69 -15.56
N HIS A 613 -12.33 -53.67 -15.04
CA HIS A 613 -12.81 -53.47 -13.66
C HIS A 613 -11.96 -52.75 -12.59
N ASN A 614 -12.57 -51.64 -12.13
CA ASN A 614 -12.57 -51.00 -10.81
C ASN A 614 -11.25 -50.52 -10.18
N ASP A 615 -11.07 -49.20 -10.06
CA ASP A 615 -11.42 -48.51 -8.81
C ASP A 615 -11.40 -46.97 -8.95
N ASN A 616 -12.35 -46.35 -8.25
CA ASN A 616 -12.51 -44.91 -8.08
C ASN A 616 -11.29 -44.28 -7.38
N VAL A 617 -10.64 -43.28 -8.01
CA VAL A 617 -10.31 -41.99 -7.37
C VAL A 617 -10.20 -40.93 -8.48
N LYS A 618 -11.21 -40.06 -8.63
CA LYS A 618 -11.02 -38.79 -9.35
C LYS A 618 -10.09 -37.91 -8.51
N GLN A 619 -8.78 -37.98 -8.75
CA GLN A 619 -7.88 -36.92 -8.33
C GLN A 619 -8.17 -35.68 -9.18
N ASN A 620 -8.84 -34.69 -8.58
CA ASN A 620 -8.86 -33.33 -9.12
C ASN A 620 -7.42 -32.78 -9.07
N GLY A 621 -6.63 -33.03 -10.11
CA GLY A 621 -5.31 -32.42 -10.26
C GLY A 621 -5.47 -30.95 -10.67
N ALA A 622 -5.19 -30.03 -9.76
CA ALA A 622 -5.10 -28.61 -10.09
C ALA A 622 -3.93 -28.35 -11.06
N ALA A 623 -4.14 -27.42 -11.99
CA ALA A 623 -3.13 -27.05 -12.97
C ALA A 623 -1.84 -26.53 -12.29
N PRO A 624 -0.64 -26.86 -12.80
CA PRO A 624 0.62 -26.42 -12.22
C PRO A 624 0.74 -24.88 -12.26
N LEU A 625 1.29 -24.30 -11.20
CA LEU A 625 1.49 -22.86 -11.06
C LEU A 625 2.87 -22.48 -11.61
N THR A 626 2.91 -21.52 -12.55
CA THR A 626 4.20 -21.00 -13.05
C THR A 626 4.86 -20.06 -12.06
N MET A 627 6.19 -20.13 -11.98
CA MET A 627 7.02 -19.22 -11.16
C MET A 627 6.78 -17.74 -11.48
N SER A 628 6.54 -17.42 -12.76
CA SER A 628 6.23 -16.06 -13.22
C SER A 628 4.94 -15.53 -12.60
N ARG A 629 3.84 -16.30 -12.63
CA ARG A 629 2.55 -15.94 -12.01
C ARG A 629 2.68 -15.77 -10.50
N LEU A 630 3.38 -16.69 -9.87
CA LEU A 630 3.62 -16.69 -8.44
C LEU A 630 4.42 -15.46 -7.96
N PHE A 631 5.47 -15.07 -8.68
CA PHE A 631 6.27 -13.89 -8.36
C PHE A 631 5.56 -12.58 -8.70
N LEU A 632 4.74 -12.55 -9.74
CA LEU A 632 3.96 -11.36 -10.11
C LEU A 632 2.68 -11.22 -9.26
N GLY A 633 2.23 -12.27 -8.57
CA GLY A 633 0.99 -12.24 -7.79
C GLY A 633 -0.28 -12.33 -8.66
N VAL A 634 -0.16 -12.93 -9.85
CA VAL A 634 -1.22 -13.15 -10.84
C VAL A 634 -1.84 -14.53 -10.66
#